data_AF-A0A7Y2FR37-F1
#
_entry.id   AF-A0A7Y2FR37-F1
#
_cell.length_a   1.000
_cell.length_b   1.000
_cell.length_c   1.000
_cell.angle_alpha   90.00
_cell.angle_beta   90.00
_cell.angle_gamma   90.00
#
_symmetry.space_group_name_H-M   'P 1'
#
loop_
_entity.id
_entity.type
_entity.pdbx_description
1 polymer ?
#
loop_
_entity_poly.entity_id
_entity_poly.type
_entity_poly.pdbx_seq_one_letter_code
_entity_poly.pdbx_strand_id
1 'polypeptide(L)'
;MIKSFEEIQAFGKEGVEAYVNSATAVTKGMQSIATEAVEFSRKSFEQNAAVFEKVVAAKSIDKALEVQQGYAKDMFEAYVGQLNKFGELYANAAKEAYKPFEGKIEQFSGKAAAK
;
A
#
# COMPACT_ATOMS: atom_id res chain seq x y z
N MET A 1 -27.83 -37.67 8.77
CA MET A 1 -26.99 -36.88 9.70
C MET A 1 -25.54 -36.70 9.23
N ILE A 2 -25.06 -37.38 8.17
CA ILE A 2 -23.68 -37.22 7.67
C ILE A 2 -23.44 -35.88 6.95
N LYS A 3 -24.44 -35.36 6.20
CA LYS A 3 -24.34 -34.07 5.50
C LYS A 3 -23.96 -32.90 6.40
N SER A 4 -24.48 -32.87 7.63
CA SER A 4 -24.24 -31.78 8.58
C SER A 4 -22.80 -31.77 9.12
N PHE A 5 -22.16 -32.93 9.27
CA PHE A 5 -20.77 -33.02 9.74
C PHE A 5 -19.79 -32.64 8.63
N GLU A 6 -20.01 -33.12 7.40
CA GLU A 6 -19.21 -32.75 6.23
C GLU A 6 -19.33 -31.25 5.90
N GLU A 7 -20.52 -30.66 6.01
CA GLU A 7 -20.74 -29.22 5.85
C GLU A 7 -20.02 -28.39 6.92
N ILE A 8 -20.02 -28.83 8.18
CA ILE A 8 -19.27 -28.16 9.27
C ILE A 8 -17.76 -28.25 9.02
N GLN A 9 -17.27 -29.41 8.57
CA GLN A 9 -15.86 -29.61 8.29
C GLN A 9 -15.40 -28.81 7.07
N ALA A 10 -16.21 -28.74 6.01
CA ALA A 10 -15.96 -27.91 4.83
C ALA A 10 -15.93 -26.42 5.20
N PHE A 11 -16.92 -25.95 5.96
CA PHE A 11 -16.97 -24.57 6.46
C PHE A 11 -15.73 -24.21 7.29
N GLY A 12 -15.27 -25.13 8.15
CA GLY A 12 -14.03 -24.95 8.92
C GLY A 12 -12.79 -24.83 8.04
N LYS A 13 -12.64 -25.69 7.03
CA LYS A 13 -11.52 -25.63 6.07
C LYS A 13 -11.53 -24.33 5.26
N GLU A 14 -12.68 -23.96 4.70
CA GLU A 14 -12.81 -22.73 3.93
C GLU A 14 -12.56 -21.48 4.78
N GLY A 15 -12.83 -21.52 6.09
CA GLY A 15 -12.50 -20.44 7.03
C GLY A 15 -10.99 -20.29 7.23
N VAL A 16 -10.27 -21.41 7.38
CA VAL A 16 -8.81 -21.44 7.46
C VAL A 16 -8.17 -20.94 6.17
N GLU A 17 -8.65 -21.39 5.00
CA GLU A 17 -8.15 -20.94 3.70
C GLU A 17 -8.35 -19.43 3.51
N ALA A 18 -9.52 -18.89 3.87
CA ALA A 18 -9.78 -17.45 3.82
C ALA A 18 -8.82 -16.66 4.71
N TYR A 19 -8.55 -17.15 5.93
CA TYR A 19 -7.59 -16.52 6.83
C TYR A 19 -6.16 -16.54 6.27
N VAL A 20 -5.70 -17.68 5.74
CA VAL A 20 -4.37 -17.81 5.14
C VAL A 20 -4.21 -16.88 3.93
N ASN A 21 -5.23 -16.78 3.09
CA ASN A 21 -5.23 -15.87 1.95
C ASN A 21 -5.21 -14.40 2.40
N SER A 22 -5.99 -14.04 3.42
CA SER A 22 -5.98 -12.70 4.02
C SER A 22 -4.61 -12.34 4.60
N ALA A 23 -3.99 -13.26 5.35
CA ALA A 23 -2.66 -13.04 5.92
C ALA A 23 -1.61 -12.84 4.82
N THR A 24 -1.68 -13.65 3.75
CA THR A 24 -0.80 -13.52 2.59
C THR A 24 -0.96 -12.17 1.88
N ALA A 25 -2.20 -11.70 1.73
CA ALA A 25 -2.50 -10.38 1.13
C ALA A 25 -1.92 -9.24 1.98
N VAL A 26 -2.05 -9.29 3.31
CA VAL A 26 -1.44 -8.30 4.21
C VAL A 26 0.08 -8.31 4.09
N THR A 27 0.72 -9.49 4.10
CA THR A 27 2.17 -9.60 3.93
C THR A 27 2.64 -8.99 2.61
N LYS A 28 1.94 -9.26 1.49
CA LYS A 28 2.26 -8.66 0.20
C LYS A 28 2.07 -7.15 0.20
N GLY A 29 1.00 -6.65 0.80
CA GLY A 29 0.77 -5.21 0.97
C GLY A 29 1.91 -4.53 1.72
N MET A 30 2.38 -5.13 2.82
CA MET A 30 3.55 -4.63 3.56
C MET A 30 4.84 -4.65 2.72
N GLN A 31 5.05 -5.69 1.90
CA GLN A 31 6.19 -5.73 0.99
C GLN A 31 6.13 -4.59 -0.03
N SER A 32 4.96 -4.32 -0.63
CA SER A 32 4.80 -3.20 -1.57
C SER A 32 5.06 -1.84 -0.92
N ILE A 33 4.58 -1.63 0.32
CA ILE A 33 4.87 -0.42 1.11
C ILE A 33 6.37 -0.27 1.35
N ALA A 34 7.06 -1.35 1.72
CA ALA A 34 8.51 -1.31 1.94
C ALA A 34 9.29 -1.02 0.65
N THR A 35 8.92 -1.62 -0.48
CA THR A 35 9.52 -1.35 -1.79
C THR A 35 9.36 0.12 -2.17
N GLU A 36 8.15 0.65 -2.04
CA GLU A 36 7.85 2.05 -2.33
C GLU A 36 8.67 3.02 -1.44
N ALA A 37 8.83 2.71 -0.15
CA ALA A 37 9.68 3.50 0.75
C ALA A 37 11.15 3.54 0.29
N VAL A 38 11.69 2.40 -0.15
CA VAL A 38 13.06 2.29 -0.67
C VAL A 38 13.21 3.07 -1.98
N GLU A 39 12.24 2.98 -2.88
CA GLU A 39 12.23 3.72 -4.14
C GLU A 39 12.18 5.24 -3.93
N PHE A 40 11.29 5.71 -3.06
CA PHE A 40 11.22 7.13 -2.71
C PHE A 40 12.52 7.65 -2.09
N SER A 41 13.14 6.87 -1.20
CA SER A 41 14.45 7.23 -0.61
C SER A 41 15.54 7.36 -1.68
N ARG A 42 15.62 6.39 -2.61
CA ARG A 42 16.55 6.45 -3.74
C ARG A 42 16.33 7.70 -4.59
N LYS A 43 15.09 7.96 -4.98
CA LYS A 43 14.73 9.13 -5.79
C LYS A 43 15.06 10.45 -5.08
N SER A 44 14.78 10.52 -3.78
CA SER A 44 15.11 11.70 -2.96
C SER A 44 16.62 11.96 -2.94
N PHE A 45 17.42 10.90 -2.83
CA PHE A 45 18.88 11.01 -2.88
C PHE A 45 19.37 11.53 -4.24
N GLU A 46 18.86 10.98 -5.34
CA GLU A 46 19.20 11.41 -6.71
C GLU A 46 18.83 12.88 -6.94
N GLN A 47 17.65 13.31 -6.48
CA GLN A 47 17.22 14.71 -6.56
C GLN A 47 18.14 15.64 -5.75
N ASN A 48 18.52 15.24 -4.53
CA ASN A 48 19.42 16.01 -3.69
C ASN A 48 20.81 16.15 -4.31
N ALA A 49 21.34 15.08 -4.88
CA ALA A 49 22.62 15.10 -5.58
C ALA A 49 22.58 16.08 -6.77
N ALA A 50 21.51 16.01 -7.59
CA ALA A 50 21.34 16.92 -8.72
C ALA A 50 21.22 18.40 -8.31
N VAL A 51 20.56 18.68 -7.18
CA VAL A 51 20.46 20.04 -6.63
C VAL A 51 21.79 20.51 -6.10
N PHE A 52 22.52 19.65 -5.39
CA PHE A 52 23.86 19.96 -4.90
C PHE A 52 24.81 20.31 -6.05
N GLU A 53 24.82 19.53 -7.13
CA GLU A 53 25.61 19.83 -8.34
C GLU A 53 25.26 21.20 -8.93
N LYS A 54 23.96 21.52 -9.03
CA LYS A 54 23.49 22.82 -9.53
C LYS A 54 23.89 23.98 -8.63
N VAL A 55 23.83 23.81 -7.31
CA VAL A 55 24.25 24.84 -6.33
C VAL A 55 25.76 25.06 -6.40
N VAL A 56 26.55 24.00 -6.46
CA VAL A 56 28.02 24.10 -6.58
C VAL A 56 28.44 24.74 -7.90
N ALA A 57 27.71 24.46 -8.99
CA ALA A 57 27.94 25.09 -10.29
C ALA A 57 27.43 26.54 -10.40
N ALA A 58 26.67 27.02 -9.40
CA ALA A 58 26.10 28.36 -9.42
C ALA A 58 27.21 29.41 -9.26
N LYS A 59 27.29 30.34 -10.21
CA LYS A 59 28.30 31.42 -10.24
C LYS A 59 27.94 32.63 -9.36
N SER A 60 26.81 32.59 -8.67
CA SER A 60 26.32 33.66 -7.78
C SER A 60 25.31 33.12 -6.77
N ILE A 61 25.15 33.84 -5.66
CA ILE A 61 24.21 33.49 -4.58
C ILE A 61 22.76 33.54 -5.09
N ASP A 62 22.40 34.52 -5.93
CA ASP A 62 21.04 34.62 -6.48
C ASP A 62 20.66 33.37 -7.30
N LYS A 63 21.60 32.82 -8.08
CA LYS A 63 21.37 31.59 -8.83
C LYS A 63 21.26 30.36 -7.94
N ALA A 64 22.03 30.30 -6.86
CA ALA A 64 21.87 29.24 -5.87
C ALA A 64 20.50 29.31 -5.15
N LEU A 65 20.01 30.52 -4.85
CA LEU A 65 18.70 30.74 -4.26
C LEU A 65 17.55 30.35 -5.19
N GLU A 66 17.65 30.66 -6.49
CA GLU A 66 16.68 30.18 -7.50
C GLU A 66 16.60 28.65 -7.54
N VAL A 67 17.76 27.97 -7.53
CA VAL A 67 17.84 26.50 -7.51
C VAL A 67 17.20 25.94 -6.24
N GLN A 68 17.47 26.53 -5.07
CA GLN A 68 16.92 26.08 -3.79
C GLN A 68 15.40 26.27 -3.71
N GLN A 69 14.87 27.38 -4.25
CA GLN A 69 13.43 27.63 -4.31
C GLN A 69 12.71 26.61 -5.20
N GLY A 70 13.28 26.30 -6.38
CA GLY A 70 12.76 25.25 -7.25
C GLY A 70 12.75 23.88 -6.55
N TYR A 71 13.85 23.52 -5.90
CA TYR A 71 13.96 22.28 -5.14
C TYR A 71 12.91 22.16 -4.02
N ALA A 72 12.65 23.24 -3.28
CA ALA A 72 11.63 23.22 -2.23
C ALA A 72 10.23 22.90 -2.78
N LYS A 73 9.89 23.45 -3.94
CA LYS A 73 8.63 23.14 -4.64
C LYS A 73 8.58 21.68 -5.09
N ASP A 74 9.65 21.22 -5.76
CA ASP A 74 9.73 19.85 -6.28
C ASP A 74 9.63 18.80 -5.15
N MET A 75 10.27 19.06 -4.01
CA MET A 75 10.20 18.18 -2.83
C MET A 75 8.81 18.16 -2.21
N PHE A 76 8.12 19.30 -2.17
CA PHE A 76 6.75 19.35 -1.68
C PHE A 76 5.81 18.52 -2.57
N GLU A 77 5.90 18.69 -3.89
CA GLU A 77 5.11 17.90 -4.84
C GLU A 77 5.43 16.39 -4.74
N ALA A 78 6.71 16.05 -4.64
CA ALA A 78 7.14 14.66 -4.46
C ALA A 78 6.61 14.06 -3.15
N TYR A 79 6.65 14.81 -2.05
CA TYR A 79 6.18 14.34 -0.74
C TYR A 79 4.66 14.12 -0.72
N VAL A 80 3.89 15.06 -1.26
CA VAL A 80 2.43 14.90 -1.38
C VAL A 80 2.08 13.71 -2.28
N GLY A 81 2.81 13.54 -3.39
CA GLY A 81 2.69 12.36 -4.24
C GLY A 81 2.94 11.06 -3.46
N GLN A 82 3.98 11.05 -2.62
CA GLN A 82 4.32 9.90 -1.80
C GLN A 82 3.24 9.56 -0.77
N LEU A 83 2.67 10.56 -0.11
CA LEU A 83 1.56 10.37 0.84
C LEU A 83 0.34 9.72 0.17
N ASN A 84 -0.04 10.21 -1.01
CA ASN A 84 -1.12 9.62 -1.79
C ASN A 84 -0.81 8.17 -2.17
N LYS A 85 0.43 7.90 -2.61
CA LYS A 85 0.87 6.57 -2.99
C LYS A 85 0.82 5.57 -1.84
N PHE A 86 1.29 5.95 -0.65
CA PHE A 86 1.15 5.12 0.55
C PHE A 86 -0.32 4.89 0.89
N GLY A 87 -1.17 5.92 0.83
CA GLY A 87 -2.61 5.80 1.06
C GLY A 87 -3.27 4.78 0.13
N GLU A 88 -2.94 4.81 -1.15
CA GLU A 88 -3.40 3.82 -2.14
C GLU A 88 -2.91 2.40 -1.82
N LEU A 89 -1.63 2.24 -1.47
CA LEU A 89 -1.05 0.95 -1.11
C LEU A 89 -1.74 0.34 0.12
N TYR A 90 -1.99 1.14 1.16
CA TYR A 90 -2.73 0.71 2.35
C TYR A 90 -4.17 0.32 2.00
N ALA A 91 -4.87 1.14 1.22
CA ALA A 91 -6.24 0.85 0.80
C ALA A 91 -6.32 -0.45 -0.02
N ASN A 92 -5.37 -0.67 -0.92
CA ASN A 92 -5.30 -1.88 -1.73
C ASN A 92 -4.96 -3.12 -0.88
N ALA A 93 -4.01 -3.02 0.05
CA ALA A 93 -3.69 -4.09 0.97
C ALA A 93 -4.90 -4.49 1.82
N ALA A 94 -5.66 -3.52 2.32
CA ALA A 94 -6.90 -3.76 3.05
C ALA A 94 -7.95 -4.46 2.16
N LYS A 95 -8.19 -3.96 0.95
CA LYS A 95 -9.15 -4.57 0.01
C LYS A 95 -8.80 -6.03 -0.29
N GLU A 96 -7.53 -6.32 -0.62
CA GLU A 96 -7.09 -7.68 -0.92
C GLU A 96 -7.15 -8.59 0.32
N ALA A 97 -6.93 -8.07 1.52
CA ALA A 97 -7.10 -8.81 2.77
C ALA A 97 -8.57 -9.15 3.06
N TYR A 98 -9.52 -8.28 2.72
CA TYR A 98 -10.95 -8.51 2.96
C TYR A 98 -11.63 -9.38 1.90
N LYS A 99 -11.10 -9.41 0.67
CA LYS A 99 -11.65 -10.17 -0.46
C LYS A 99 -12.02 -11.63 -0.18
N PRO A 100 -11.22 -12.44 0.56
CA PRO A 100 -11.56 -13.83 0.87
C PRO A 100 -12.83 -14.02 1.71
N PHE A 101 -13.36 -12.93 2.29
CA PHE A 101 -14.55 -12.95 3.15
C PHE A 101 -15.82 -12.41 2.47
N GLU A 102 -15.71 -11.74 1.32
CA GLU A 102 -16.84 -11.11 0.62
C GLU A 102 -17.96 -12.13 0.30
N GLY A 103 -17.61 -13.32 -0.19
CA GLY A 103 -18.59 -14.39 -0.46
C GLY A 103 -19.17 -15.07 0.79
N LYS A 104 -18.57 -14.90 1.97
CA LYS A 104 -19.04 -15.52 3.23
C LYS A 104 -20.12 -14.69 3.93
N ILE A 105 -20.14 -13.37 3.72
CA ILE A 105 -21.16 -12.46 4.30
C ILE A 105 -22.54 -12.70 3.67
N GLU A 106 -22.60 -12.96 2.37
CA GLU A 106 -23.85 -13.34 1.67
C GLU A 106 -24.38 -14.70 2.13
N GLN A 107 -23.50 -15.67 2.41
CA GLN A 107 -23.90 -16.99 2.88
C GLN A 107 -24.44 -16.96 4.33
N PHE A 108 -23.93 -16.04 5.17
CA PHE A 108 -24.43 -15.81 6.53
C PHE A 108 -25.77 -15.06 6.55
N SER A 109 -25.92 -14.01 5.74
CA SER A 109 -27.14 -13.22 5.63
C SER A 109 -28.29 -14.00 4.96
N GLY A 110 -27.99 -14.82 3.95
CA GLY A 110 -28.97 -15.70 3.31
C GLY A 110 -29.52 -16.80 4.22
N LYS A 111 -28.74 -17.30 5.19
CA LYS A 111 -29.20 -18.28 6.18
C LYS A 111 -29.96 -17.66 7.36
N ALA A 112 -29.69 -16.39 7.70
CA ALA A 112 -30.43 -15.68 8.75
C ALA A 112 -31.84 -15.24 8.30
N ALA A 113 -32.03 -14.97 7.00
CA ALA A 113 -33.33 -14.63 6.41
C ALA A 113 -34.23 -15.86 6.14
N ALA A 114 -33.66 -17.08 6.16
CA ALA A 114 -34.37 -18.34 5.91
C ALA A 114 -34.81 -19.08 7.19
N LYS A 115 -34.74 -18.42 8.35
CA LYS A 115 -35.17 -18.94 9.65
C LYS A 115 -36.21 -18.01 10.25
#